data_AF-A0A967LD69-F1
#
_entry.id   AF-A0A967LD69-F1
#
_cell.length_a   1.000
_cell.length_b   1.000
_cell.length_c   1.000
_cell.angle_alpha   90.00
_cell.angle_beta   90.00
_cell.angle_gamma   90.00
#
_symmetry.space_group_name_H-M   'P 1'
#
loop_
_entity.id
_entity.type
_entity.pdbx_description
1 polymer ?
#
loop_
_entity_poly.entity_id
_entity_poly.type
_entity_poly.pdbx_seq_one_letter_code
_entity_poly.pdbx_strand_id
1 'polypeptide(L)' 'GRRDKREDITVRVSFDRGETWPVSRLVRKGPGNYTWLAAGRKGTPSEGMIYLVANKDWMARFNLAWIMQTEKGP' A
#
# COMPACT_ATOMS: atom_id res chain seq x y z
N GLY A 1 -18.72 -12.08 9.82
CA GLY A 1 -18.40 -10.63 9.81
C GLY A 1 -18.95 -10.04 8.53
N ARG A 2 -19.62 -8.89 8.61
CA ARG A 2 -20.35 -8.29 7.48
C ARG A 2 -19.37 -7.94 6.35
N ARG A 3 -19.41 -8.68 5.23
CA ARG A 3 -18.53 -8.52 4.05
C ARG A 3 -18.63 -7.15 3.38
N ASP A 4 -19.57 -6.33 3.82
CA ASP A 4 -19.94 -5.03 3.29
C ASP A 4 -19.24 -3.86 4.04
N LYS A 5 -18.38 -4.15 5.02
CA LYS A 5 -17.54 -3.12 5.65
C LYS A 5 -16.23 -2.98 4.89
N ARG A 6 -15.95 -1.75 4.45
CA ARG A 6 -14.63 -1.38 3.95
C ARG A 6 -13.78 -1.01 5.16
N GLU A 7 -12.80 -1.83 5.45
CA GLU A 7 -11.89 -1.68 6.58
C GLU A 7 -10.48 -2.04 6.13
N ASP A 8 -9.51 -1.51 6.86
CA ASP A 8 -8.07 -1.75 6.74
C ASP A 8 -7.48 -1.53 5.33
N ILE A 9 -6.72 -0.46 5.18
CA ILE A 9 -6.01 -0.21 3.93
C ILE A 9 -4.71 -1.01 3.92
N THR A 10 -4.63 -1.96 2.99
CA THR A 10 -3.50 -2.88 2.81
C THR A 10 -2.91 -2.72 1.41
N VAL A 11 -1.58 -2.72 1.31
CA VAL A 11 -0.86 -2.80 0.03
C VAL A 11 -0.36 -4.21 -0.20
N ARG A 12 -0.46 -4.68 -1.44
CA ARG A 12 0.04 -6.00 -1.85
C ARG A 12 0.98 -5.81 -3.03
N VAL A 13 1.98 -6.70 -3.15
CA VAL A 13 2.94 -6.69 -4.26
C VAL A 13 2.92 -8.04 -4.95
N SER A 14 2.89 -7.98 -6.28
CA SER A 14 3.09 -9.12 -7.17
C SER A 14 4.37 -8.88 -7.98
N PHE A 15 5.13 -9.94 -8.19
CA PHE A 15 6.35 -9.94 -9.02
C PHE A 15 6.19 -10.80 -10.29
N ASP A 16 5.02 -11.41 -10.47
CA ASP A 16 4.70 -12.37 -11.52
C ASP A 16 3.49 -11.93 -12.35
N ARG A 17 3.42 -10.62 -12.64
CA ARG A 17 2.36 -10.00 -13.47
C ARG A 17 0.94 -10.15 -12.91
N GLY A 18 0.82 -10.28 -11.59
CA GLY A 18 -0.45 -10.35 -10.89
C GLY A 18 -0.98 -11.76 -10.68
N GLU A 19 -0.22 -12.80 -11.02
CA GLU A 19 -0.59 -14.19 -10.77
C GLU A 19 -0.64 -14.50 -9.27
N THR A 20 0.38 -14.07 -8.51
CA THR A 20 0.44 -14.22 -7.05
C THR A 20 0.75 -12.91 -6.35
N TRP A 21 0.37 -12.83 -5.07
CA TRP A 21 0.51 -11.64 -4.23
C TRP A 21 1.15 -12.02 -2.88
N PRO A 22 2.43 -12.43 -2.89
CA PRO A 22 3.10 -13.01 -1.71
C PRO A 22 3.43 -11.97 -0.64
N VAL A 23 3.51 -10.69 -0.99
CA VAL A 23 3.78 -9.61 -0.03
C VAL A 23 2.48 -8.85 0.24
N SER A 24 2.18 -8.66 1.52
CA SER A 24 1.02 -7.92 1.99
C SER A 24 1.40 -7.14 3.24
N ARG A 25 1.12 -5.83 3.27
CA ARG A 25 1.40 -4.98 4.42
C ARG A 25 0.26 -4.03 4.70
N LEU A 26 -0.15 -3.98 5.96
CA LEU A 26 -1.16 -3.05 6.45
C LEU A 26 -0.59 -1.62 6.48
N VAL A 27 -1.25 -0.70 5.79
CA VAL A 27 -0.89 0.73 5.78
C VAL A 27 -1.60 1.45 6.92
N ARG A 28 -2.89 1.16 7.12
CA ARG A 28 -3.71 1.83 8.14
C ARG A 28 -4.89 0.96 8.57
N LYS A 29 -5.07 0.79 9.88
CA LYS A 29 -6.27 0.20 10.49
C LYS A 29 -7.47 1.14 10.43
N GLY A 30 -8.67 0.58 10.33
CA GLY A 30 -9.94 1.33 10.44
C GLY A 30 -10.67 1.51 9.10
N PRO A 31 -11.60 2.48 8.99
CA PRO A 31 -12.44 2.61 7.81
C PRO A 31 -11.65 2.74 6.50
N GLY A 32 -11.97 1.87 5.54
CA GLY A 32 -11.37 1.84 4.21
C GLY A 32 -12.13 2.73 3.25
N ASN A 33 -11.47 3.78 2.74
CA ASN A 33 -11.99 4.63 1.67
C ASN A 33 -11.38 4.24 0.32
N TYR A 34 -11.88 4.84 -0.78
CA TYR A 34 -11.22 4.70 -2.08
C TYR A 34 -9.79 5.23 -1.99
N THR A 35 -8.86 4.48 -2.60
CA THR A 35 -7.44 4.82 -2.62
C THR A 35 -6.89 4.78 -4.04
N TRP A 36 -5.86 5.57 -4.30
CA TRP A 36 -5.10 5.57 -5.55
C TRP A 36 -3.61 5.49 -5.25
N LEU A 37 -2.89 4.77 -6.10
CA LEU A 37 -1.45 4.61 -6.02
C LEU A 37 -0.75 5.33 -7.17
N ALA A 38 0.40 5.93 -6.87
CA ALA A 38 1.31 6.49 -7.86
C ALA A 38 2.76 6.17 -7.48
N ALA A 39 3.59 5.84 -8.48
CA ALA A 39 5.03 5.72 -8.32
C ALA A 39 5.70 7.07 -8.64
N GLY A 40 6.74 7.40 -7.88
CA GLY A 40 7.58 8.54 -8.20
C GLY A 40 8.35 8.34 -9.51
N ARG A 41 8.66 9.46 -10.17
CA ARG A 41 9.26 9.44 -11.51
C ARG A 41 10.76 9.21 -11.41
N LYS A 42 11.31 8.49 -12.40
CA LYS A 42 12.76 8.33 -12.54
C LYS A 42 13.45 9.69 -12.77
N GLY A 43 14.60 9.89 -12.16
CA GLY A 43 15.41 11.11 -12.25
C GLY A 43 14.90 12.30 -11.45
N THR A 44 13.91 12.09 -10.56
CA THR A 44 13.37 13.15 -9.70
C THR A 44 13.58 12.80 -8.22
N PRO A 45 13.42 13.76 -7.30
CA PRO A 45 13.46 13.47 -5.86
C PRO A 45 12.40 12.47 -5.37
N SER A 46 11.41 12.11 -6.20
CA SER A 46 10.41 11.09 -5.86
C SER A 46 10.79 9.69 -6.34
N GLU A 47 11.89 9.52 -7.07
CA GLU A 47 12.33 8.20 -7.54
C GLU A 47 12.40 7.17 -6.41
N GLY A 48 11.87 5.97 -6.66
CA GLY A 48 11.81 4.88 -5.67
C GLY A 48 10.72 5.03 -4.59
N MET A 49 9.97 6.14 -4.59
CA MET A 49 8.83 6.34 -3.69
C MET A 49 7.51 5.88 -4.30
N ILE A 50 6.60 5.44 -3.44
CA ILE A 50 5.22 5.09 -3.74
C ILE A 50 4.33 5.96 -2.85
N TYR A 51 3.29 6.50 -3.46
CA TYR A 51 2.31 7.36 -2.83
C TYR A 51 0.95 6.66 -2.88
N LEU A 52 0.29 6.58 -1.73
CA LEU A 52 -1.10 6.13 -1.60
C LEU A 52 -1.92 7.30 -1.10
N VAL A 53 -2.86 7.79 -1.89
CA VAL A 53 -3.84 8.79 -1.46
C VAL A 53 -5.17 8.11 -1.16
N ALA A 54 -5.69 8.34 0.04
CA ALA A 54 -7.06 7.99 0.39
C ALA A 54 -7.95 9.22 0.14
N ASN A 55 -9.13 9.00 -0.42
CA ASN A 55 -10.06 10.07 -0.77
C ASN A 55 -10.23 11.10 0.38
N LYS A 56 -9.86 12.36 0.11
CA LYS A 56 -9.95 13.57 0.96
C LYS A 56 -9.45 13.50 2.42
N ASP A 57 -8.91 12.38 2.88
CA ASP A 57 -8.56 12.22 4.29
C ASP A 57 -7.05 12.25 4.56
N TRP A 58 -6.26 11.50 3.79
CA TRP A 58 -4.83 11.31 4.08
C TRP A 58 -4.04 10.75 2.89
N MET A 59 -2.70 10.90 2.96
CA MET A 59 -1.75 10.30 2.03
C MET A 59 -0.64 9.59 2.80
N ALA A 60 -0.27 8.38 2.36
CA ALA A 60 0.94 7.70 2.80
C ALA A 60 2.02 7.77 1.72
N ARG A 61 3.27 7.85 2.16
CA ARG A 61 4.46 7.77 1.32
C ARG A 61 5.37 6.70 1.89
N PHE A 62 5.75 5.74 1.07
CA PHE A 62 6.63 4.63 1.43
C PHE A 62 7.46 4.19 0.22
N ASN A 63 8.33 3.21 0.38
CA ASN A 63 9.12 2.63 -0.71
C ASN A 63 9.00 1.10 -0.68
N LEU A 64 9.52 0.43 -1.71
CA LEU A 64 9.43 -1.02 -1.83
C LEU A 64 10.12 -1.75 -0.66
N ALA A 65 11.25 -1.22 -0.18
CA ALA A 65 11.96 -1.78 0.97
C ALA A 65 11.08 -1.81 2.23
N TRP A 66 10.28 -0.77 2.47
CA TRP A 66 9.30 -0.77 3.56
C TRP A 66 8.24 -1.86 3.34
N ILE A 67 7.67 -2.00 2.14
CA ILE A 67 6.61 -3.00 1.91
C ILE A 67 7.13 -4.43 2.08
N MET A 68 8.37 -4.69 1.66
CA MET A 68 8.98 -6.03 1.69
C MET A 68 9.52 -6.44 3.07
N GLN A 69 9.57 -5.54 4.04
CA GLN A 69 9.88 -5.94 5.41
C GLN A 69 8.77 -6.85 5.92
N THR A 70 9.12 -8.09 6.25
CA THR A 70 8.27 -8.95 7.07
C THR A 70 8.06 -8.26 8.41
N GLU A 71 6.82 -8.06 8.83
CA GLU A 71 6.56 -7.70 10.22
C GLU A 71 7.24 -8.76 11.09
N LYS A 72 8.21 -8.33 11.92
CA LYS A 72 8.65 -9.17 13.03
C LYS A 72 7.39 -9.36 13.87
N GLY A 73 6.84 -10.58 13.85
CA GLY A 73 5.75 -10.94 14.75
C GLY A 73 6.17 -10.67 16.21
N PRO A 74 5.20 -10.54 17.13
CA PRO A 74 5.50 -10.46 18.55
C PRO A 74 6.39 -11.64 19.00
#